data_AF-A0A2E9CN56-F1
#
_entry.id   AF-A0A2E9CN56-F1
#
_cell.length_a   1.000
_cell.length_b   1.000
_cell.length_c   1.000
_cell.angle_alpha   90.00
_cell.angle_beta   90.00
_cell.angle_gamma   90.00
#
_symmetry.space_group_name_H-M   'P 1'
#
loop_
_entity.id
_entity.type
_entity.pdbx_description
1 polymer ?
#
loop_
_entity_poly.entity_id
_entity_poly.type
_entity_poly.pdbx_seq_one_letter_code
_entity_poly.pdbx_strand_id
1 'polypeptide(L)' 'MGHYNGKRPAHVQPPAHLSKSPPVPQPDPIDSPPQPQEELSPVRYGDWERKGLAIDF' A
#
# COMPACT_ATOMS: atom_id res chain seq x y z
N MET A 1 -19.68 25.96 -6.00
CA MET A 1 -19.16 24.82 -5.20
C MET A 1 -17.70 24.64 -5.55
N GLY A 2 -16.78 24.97 -4.65
CA GLY A 2 -15.34 24.90 -4.93
C GLY A 2 -14.85 23.44 -4.89
N HIS A 3 -14.18 23.01 -5.95
CA HIS A 3 -13.52 21.70 -6.00
C HIS A 3 -12.40 21.65 -4.95
N TYR A 4 -12.58 20.90 -3.86
CA TYR A 4 -11.55 20.74 -2.83
C TYR A 4 -10.57 19.64 -3.24
N ASN A 5 -9.38 20.02 -3.71
CA ASN A 5 -8.39 19.10 -4.28
C ASN A 5 -7.34 18.60 -3.27
N GLY A 6 -7.69 18.51 -1.97
CA GLY A 6 -6.84 17.97 -0.88
C GLY A 6 -5.48 18.64 -0.65
N LYS A 7 -5.08 19.63 -1.46
CA LYS A 7 -3.79 20.29 -1.39
C LYS A 7 -3.79 21.38 -0.33
N ARG A 8 -2.77 21.39 0.52
CA ARG A 8 -2.52 22.43 1.53
C ARG A 8 -2.28 23.80 0.83
N PRO A 9 -2.90 24.91 1.29
CA PRO A 9 -2.65 26.23 0.73
C PRO A 9 -1.17 26.65 0.85
N ALA A 10 -0.63 27.31 -0.18
CA ALA A 10 0.80 27.59 -0.30
C ALA A 10 1.37 28.51 0.79
N HIS A 11 0.56 29.37 1.40
CA HIS A 11 0.99 30.30 2.44
C HIS A 11 1.06 29.69 3.85
N VAL A 12 0.57 28.45 4.03
CA VAL A 12 0.56 27.77 5.33
C VAL A 12 1.93 27.14 5.56
N GLN A 13 2.76 27.81 6.36
CA GLN A 13 4.09 27.35 6.76
C GLN A 13 4.03 26.63 8.11
N PRO A 14 4.94 25.65 8.36
CA PRO A 14 5.08 25.03 9.67
C PRO A 14 5.62 26.02 10.73
N PRO A 15 5.38 25.79 12.04
CA PRO A 15 5.95 26.61 13.12
C PRO A 15 7.48 26.59 13.17
N ALA A 16 8.10 27.68 13.61
CA ALA A 16 9.57 27.83 13.63
C ALA A 16 10.32 26.82 14.51
N HIS A 17 9.67 26.29 15.55
CA HIS A 17 10.24 25.31 16.47
C HIS A 17 10.13 23.86 15.95
N LEU A 18 9.46 23.64 14.81
CA LEU A 18 9.27 22.31 14.26
C LEU A 18 10.52 21.91 13.48
N SER A 19 11.30 20.97 14.02
CA SER A 19 12.40 20.34 13.31
C SER A 19 11.88 19.58 12.08
N LYS A 20 12.64 19.62 10.98
CA LYS A 20 12.35 18.79 9.81
C LYS A 20 12.42 17.32 10.20
N SER A 21 11.48 16.52 9.70
CA SER A 21 11.56 15.06 9.83
C SER A 21 12.86 14.56 9.21
N PRO A 22 13.52 13.56 9.80
CA PRO A 22 14.63 12.88 9.14
C PRO A 22 14.13 12.28 7.81
N PRO A 23 15.03 12.09 6.83
CA PRO A 23 14.67 11.40 5.61
C PRO A 23 14.14 10.01 5.94
N VAL A 24 13.04 9.63 5.28
CA VAL A 24 12.53 8.27 5.37
C VAL A 24 13.58 7.31 4.79
N PRO A 25 13.78 6.13 5.39
CA PRO A 25 14.66 5.11 4.82
C PRO A 25 14.25 4.74 3.39
N GLN A 26 15.21 4.27 2.60
CA GLN A 26 14.89 3.64 1.32
C GLN A 26 14.09 2.36 1.57
N PRO A 27 13.06 2.07 0.76
CA PRO A 27 12.35 0.80 0.86
C PRO A 27 13.31 -0.34 0.50
N ASP A 28 13.07 -1.51 1.10
CA ASP A 28 13.76 -2.73 0.70
C ASP A 28 13.44 -3.08 -0.77
N PRO A 29 14.35 -3.80 -1.45
CA PRO A 29 14.04 -4.36 -2.76
C PRO A 29 12.76 -5.19 -2.72
N ILE A 30 11.98 -5.13 -3.80
CA ILE A 30 10.82 -6.02 -3.95
C ILE A 30 11.37 -7.43 -4.21
N ASP A 31 11.30 -8.29 -3.19
CA ASP A 31 11.57 -9.70 -3.35
C ASP A 31 10.48 -10.38 -4.20
N SER A 32 10.85 -11.49 -4.84
CA SER A 32 9.86 -12.32 -5.51
C SER A 32 8.86 -12.87 -4.49
N PRO A 33 7.55 -12.84 -4.78
CA PRO A 33 6.57 -13.41 -3.87
C PRO A 33 6.87 -14.89 -3.65
N PRO A 34 6.67 -15.40 -2.42
CA PRO A 34 6.81 -16.83 -2.15
C PRO A 34 5.86 -17.60 -3.07
N GLN A 35 6.36 -18.71 -3.62
CA GLN A 35 5.49 -19.62 -4.37
C GLN A 35 4.43 -20.17 -3.41
N PRO A 36 3.14 -20.25 -3.80
CA PRO A 36 2.14 -20.89 -2.96
C PRO A 36 2.51 -22.36 -2.74
N GLN A 37 2.62 -22.78 -1.48
CA GLN A 37 2.88 -24.19 -1.10
C GLN A 37 1.59 -24.99 -0.82
N GLU A 38 0.42 -24.35 -0.91
CA GLU A 38 -0.84 -24.98 -0.53
C GLU A 38 -1.35 -25.93 -1.61
N GLU A 39 -1.82 -27.11 -1.19
CA GLU A 39 -2.46 -28.10 -2.05
C GLU A 39 -3.96 -27.81 -2.16
N LEU A 40 -4.54 -28.11 -3.33
CA LEU A 40 -5.98 -27.92 -3.56
C LEU A 40 -6.78 -28.75 -2.55
N SER A 41 -7.54 -28.07 -1.69
CA SER A 41 -8.36 -28.69 -0.65
C SER A 41 -9.84 -28.64 -1.01
N PRO A 42 -10.62 -29.72 -0.81
CA PRO A 42 -12.05 -29.74 -1.06
C PRO A 42 -12.85 -28.81 -0.13
N VAL A 43 -12.24 -28.23 0.90
CA VAL A 43 -12.87 -27.25 1.80
C VAL A 43 -12.64 -25.80 1.31
N ARG A 44 -11.74 -25.60 0.34
CA ARG A 44 -11.34 -24.29 -0.21
C ARG A 44 -11.88 -24.09 -1.64
N TYR A 45 -13.08 -24.61 -1.92
CA TYR A 45 -13.77 -24.35 -3.20
C TYR A 45 -14.25 -22.89 -3.23
N GLY A 46 -13.54 -22.01 -3.95
CA GLY A 46 -13.87 -20.60 -4.09
C GLY A 46 -12.63 -19.69 -4.08
N ASP A 47 -11.59 -20.10 -3.36
CA ASP A 47 -10.31 -19.40 -3.30
C ASP A 47 -9.49 -19.69 -4.56
N TRP A 48 -9.67 -18.91 -5.63
CA TRP A 48 -8.86 -19.01 -6.84
C TRP A 48 -7.83 -17.89 -6.89
N GLU A 49 -6.58 -18.20 -7.23
CA GLU A 49 -5.56 -17.18 -7.45
C GLU A 49 -5.30 -16.95 -8.94
N ARG A 50 -5.26 -15.67 -9.35
CA ARG A 50 -4.84 -15.28 -10.70
C ARG A 50 -3.79 -14.18 -10.63
N LYS A 51 -2.55 -14.47 -11.04
CA LYS A 51 -1.38 -13.57 -10.95
C LYS A 51 -1.09 -13.13 -9.50
N GLY A 52 -1.27 -14.02 -8.53
CA GLY A 52 -1.06 -13.74 -7.11
C GLY A 52 -2.15 -12.88 -6.46
N LEU A 53 -3.31 -12.71 -7.12
CA LEU A 53 -4.48 -12.05 -6.56
C LEU A 53 -5.54 -13.10 -6.24
N ALA A 54 -6.08 -13.06 -5.02
CA ALA A 54 -7.23 -13.86 -4.64
C ALA A 54 -8.48 -13.37 -5.39
N ILE A 55 -9.18 -14.31 -6.01
CA ILE A 55 -10.42 -14.15 -6.76
C ILE A 55 -11.44 -15.09 -6.09
N ASP A 56 -12.53 -14.52 -5.60
CA ASP A 56 -13.66 -15.23 -4.98
C ASP A 56 -14.98 -14.68 -5.55
N PHE A 57 -16.08 -15.44 -5.48
CA PHE A 57 -17.39 -15.12 -6.05
C PHE A 57 -18.50 -14.88 -5.02
#